data_AF-A0A7Y5SK01-F1
#
_entry.id   AF-A0A7Y5SK01-F1
#
_cell.length_a   1.000
_cell.length_b   1.000
_cell.length_c   1.000
_cell.angle_alpha   90.00
_cell.angle_beta   90.00
_cell.angle_gamma   90.00
#
_symmetry.space_group_name_H-M   'P 1'
#
loop_
_entity.id
_entity.type
_entity.pdbx_description
1 polymer ?
#
loop_
_entity_poly.entity_id
_entity_poly.type
_entity_poly.pdbx_seq_one_letter_code
_entity_poly.pdbx_strand_id
1 'polypeptide(L)'
;MAITIELDDAMASQLRSEAAARQMSLEEFGRRLLAEAMHRIQVSSNWRARNQRRVELIRKSTSAELTAAEQAELDDLQAELYERMETADQDLLDRIADLENTVMP
;
A
#
# COMPACT_ATOMS: atom_id res chain seq x y z
N MET A 1 -0.75 3.32 26.81
CA MET A 1 0.71 3.54 26.67
C MET A 1 0.90 4.84 25.92
N ALA A 2 1.77 5.74 26.41
CA ALA A 2 2.14 6.96 25.69
C ALA A 2 3.48 6.74 24.99
N ILE A 3 3.57 7.12 23.71
CA ILE A 3 4.79 7.05 22.91
C ILE A 3 5.07 8.48 22.45
N THR A 4 6.29 8.97 22.69
CA THR A 4 6.75 10.27 22.18
C THR A 4 7.55 10.03 20.90
N ILE A 5 7.17 10.74 19.84
CA ILE A 5 7.84 10.69 18.54
C ILE A 5 8.39 12.08 18.26
N GLU A 6 9.70 12.17 18.03
CA GLU A 6 10.33 13.42 17.58
C GLU A 6 10.13 13.57 16.08
N LEU A 7 9.58 14.71 15.68
CA LEU A 7 9.39 15.11 14.29
C LEU A 7 10.18 16.39 14.06
N ASP A 8 10.74 16.55 12.85
CA ASP A 8 11.26 17.85 12.46
C ASP A 8 10.13 18.90 12.36
N ASP A 9 10.51 20.17 12.41
CA ASP A 9 9.57 21.29 12.45
C ASP A 9 8.67 21.35 11.20
N ALA A 10 9.18 20.91 10.04
CA ALA A 10 8.43 20.91 8.80
C ALA A 10 7.31 19.85 8.85
N MET A 11 7.65 18.63 9.24
CA MET A 11 6.72 17.52 9.36
C MET A 11 5.72 17.74 10.50
N ALA A 12 6.15 18.33 11.63
CA ALA A 12 5.25 18.71 12.72
C ALA A 12 4.23 19.78 12.29
N SER A 13 4.67 20.76 11.50
CA SER A 13 3.78 21.79 10.95
C SER A 13 2.78 21.23 9.95
N GLN A 14 3.24 20.33 9.07
CA GLN A 14 2.37 19.64 8.11
C GLN A 14 1.32 18.77 8.82
N LEU A 15 1.72 18.00 9.83
CA LEU A 15 0.82 17.15 10.61
C LEU A 15 -0.30 17.97 11.28
N ARG A 16 0.06 19.15 11.84
CA ARG A 16 -0.92 20.07 12.44
C ARG A 16 -1.86 20.66 11.41
N SER A 17 -1.36 21.07 10.26
CA SER A 17 -2.16 21.61 9.16
C SER A 17 -3.19 20.59 8.66
N GLU A 18 -2.76 19.35 8.43
CA GLU A 18 -3.62 18.26 7.98
C GLU A 18 -4.69 17.87 9.02
N ALA A 19 -4.31 17.81 10.30
CA ALA A 19 -5.26 17.57 11.38
C ALA A 19 -6.33 18.66 11.45
N ALA A 20 -5.92 19.94 11.33
CA ALA A 20 -6.83 21.08 11.33
C ALA A 20 -7.78 21.07 10.11
N ALA A 21 -7.26 20.80 8.92
CA ALA A 21 -8.07 20.69 7.69
C ALA A 21 -9.16 19.62 7.80
N ARG A 22 -8.88 18.53 8.53
CA ARG A 22 -9.80 17.42 8.78
C ARG A 22 -10.65 17.59 10.04
N GLN A 23 -10.55 18.73 10.73
CA GLN A 23 -11.24 19.03 11.99
C GLN A 23 -11.00 17.97 13.08
N MET A 24 -9.79 17.43 13.13
CA MET A 24 -9.37 16.39 14.07
C MET A 24 -8.34 16.92 15.07
N SER A 25 -8.30 16.32 16.27
CA SER A 25 -7.18 16.54 17.18
C SER A 25 -5.89 15.96 16.59
N LEU A 26 -4.75 16.55 16.95
CA LEU A 26 -3.44 16.08 16.48
C LEU A 26 -3.17 14.62 16.90
N GLU A 27 -3.62 14.26 18.11
CA GLU A 27 -3.50 12.90 18.64
C GLU A 27 -4.35 11.91 17.85
N GLU A 28 -5.62 12.23 17.60
CA GLU A 28 -6.51 11.35 16.84
C GLU A 28 -6.03 11.17 15.40
N PHE A 29 -5.63 12.27 14.76
CA PHE A 29 -5.08 12.22 13.41
C PHE A 29 -3.79 11.40 13.35
N GLY A 30 -2.86 11.64 14.29
CA GLY A 30 -1.62 10.86 14.39
C GLY A 30 -1.88 9.37 14.62
N ARG A 31 -2.87 9.02 15.45
CA ARG A 31 -3.25 7.62 15.68
C ARG A 31 -3.80 6.95 14.43
N ARG A 32 -4.66 7.63 13.67
CA ARG A 32 -5.19 7.11 12.40
C ARG A 32 -4.09 6.94 11.36
N LEU A 33 -3.20 7.94 11.24
CA LEU A 33 -2.08 7.89 10.31
C LEU A 33 -1.14 6.72 10.62
N LEU A 34 -0.80 6.52 11.90
CA LEU A 34 0.04 5.39 12.33
C LEU A 34 -0.65 4.04 12.12
N ALA A 35 -1.94 3.94 12.37
CA ALA A 35 -2.70 2.71 12.14
C ALA A 35 -2.73 2.35 10.65
N GLU A 36 -3.00 3.32 9.78
CA GLU A 36 -2.99 3.16 8.34
C GLU A 36 -1.58 2.79 7.83
N ALA A 37 -0.55 3.49 8.30
CA ALA A 37 0.83 3.19 7.94
C ALA A 37 1.23 1.77 8.36
N MET A 38 0.84 1.33 9.56
CA MET A 38 1.12 -0.02 10.04
C MET A 38 0.40 -1.08 9.19
N HIS A 39 -0.87 -0.82 8.83
CA HIS A 39 -1.63 -1.68 7.95
C HIS A 39 -0.96 -1.81 6.57
N ARG A 40 -0.55 -0.69 5.97
CA ARG A 40 0.18 -0.66 4.70
C ARG A 40 1.51 -1.41 4.78
N ILE A 41 2.26 -1.23 5.86
CA ILE A 41 3.52 -1.95 6.09
C ILE A 41 3.27 -3.46 6.15
N GLN A 42 2.27 -3.90 6.91
CA GLN A 42 1.93 -5.32 7.05
C GLN A 42 1.46 -5.93 5.72
N VAL A 43 0.60 -5.23 5.00
CA VAL A 43 0.14 -5.65 3.66
C VAL A 43 1.33 -5.72 2.70
N SER A 44 2.23 -4.74 2.73
CA SER A 44 3.43 -4.72 1.89
C SER A 44 4.43 -5.82 2.22
N SER A 45 4.67 -6.11 3.51
CA SER A 45 5.60 -7.16 3.94
C SER A 45 5.09 -8.54 3.57
N ASN A 46 3.81 -8.80 3.81
CA ASN A 46 3.17 -10.06 3.44
C ASN A 46 3.17 -10.24 1.93
N TRP A 47 2.85 -9.18 1.18
CA TRP A 47 2.90 -9.20 -0.26
C TRP A 47 4.33 -9.44 -0.79
N ARG A 48 5.36 -8.83 -0.20
CA ARG A 48 6.75 -9.03 -0.63
C ARG A 48 7.16 -10.50 -0.56
N ALA A 49 6.81 -11.19 0.52
CA ALA A 49 7.08 -12.62 0.67
C ALA A 49 6.32 -13.45 -0.37
N ARG A 50 5.02 -13.17 -0.58
CA ARG A 50 4.17 -13.84 -1.58
C ARG A 50 4.67 -13.59 -3.02
N ASN A 51 5.08 -12.37 -3.32
CA ASN A 51 5.66 -11.98 -4.60
C ASN A 51 7.01 -12.67 -4.86
N GLN A 52 7.86 -12.81 -3.82
CA GLN A 52 9.09 -13.58 -3.94
C GLN A 52 8.79 -15.05 -4.28
N ARG A 53 7.84 -15.66 -3.57
CA ARG A 53 7.38 -17.03 -3.85
C ARG A 53 6.86 -17.18 -5.28
N ARG A 54 6.11 -16.19 -5.79
CA ARG A 54 5.65 -16.16 -7.19
C ARG A 54 6.82 -16.20 -8.17
N VAL A 55 7.84 -15.37 -7.96
CA VAL A 55 9.04 -15.32 -8.80
C VAL A 55 9.81 -16.64 -8.75
N GLU A 56 9.90 -17.28 -7.59
CA GLU A 56 10.51 -18.61 -7.43
C GLU A 56 9.77 -19.68 -8.24
N LEU A 57 8.44 -19.69 -8.20
CA LEU A 57 7.60 -20.63 -8.96
C LEU A 57 7.72 -20.39 -10.47
N ILE A 58 7.74 -19.13 -10.93
CA ILE A 58 7.99 -18.79 -12.34
C ILE A 58 9.39 -19.26 -12.76
N ARG A 59 10.41 -19.04 -11.92
CA ARG A 59 11.76 -19.51 -12.23
C ARG A 59 11.81 -21.03 -12.27
N LYS A 60 11.10 -21.71 -11.36
CA LYS A 60 10.99 -23.16 -11.37
C LYS A 60 10.32 -23.66 -12.66
N SER A 61 9.21 -23.06 -13.08
CA SER A 61 8.49 -23.47 -14.30
C SER A 61 9.34 -23.36 -15.58
N THR A 62 10.31 -22.45 -15.61
CA THR A 62 11.25 -22.33 -16.74
C THR A 62 12.33 -23.41 -16.79
N SER A 63 12.55 -24.14 -15.70
CA SER A 63 13.62 -25.14 -15.59
C SER A 63 13.11 -26.56 -15.32
N ALA A 64 11.89 -26.70 -14.79
CA ALA A 64 11.23 -27.96 -14.50
C ALA A 64 9.70 -27.79 -14.54
N GLU A 65 8.98 -28.88 -14.79
CA GLU A 65 7.53 -28.87 -14.64
C GLU A 65 7.12 -28.60 -13.19
N LEU A 66 6.12 -27.72 -13.02
CA LEU A 66 5.49 -27.49 -11.73
C LEU A 66 4.56 -28.65 -11.39
N THR A 67 4.49 -28.99 -10.11
CA THR A 67 3.43 -29.89 -9.63
C THR A 67 2.07 -29.19 -9.74
N ALA A 68 0.98 -29.96 -9.77
CA ALA A 68 -0.37 -29.38 -9.82
C ALA A 68 -0.66 -28.42 -8.65
N ALA A 69 -0.12 -28.71 -7.46
CA ALA A 69 -0.23 -27.83 -6.30
C ALA A 69 0.55 -26.53 -6.46
N GLU A 70 1.76 -26.59 -7.04
CA GLU A 70 2.58 -25.41 -7.32
C GLU A 70 2.02 -24.54 -8.45
N GLN A 71 1.38 -25.17 -9.44
CA GLN A 71 0.67 -24.43 -10.49
C GLN A 71 -0.53 -23.69 -9.90
N ALA A 72 -1.34 -24.35 -9.07
CA ALA A 72 -2.45 -23.68 -8.37
C ALA A 72 -1.96 -22.54 -7.47
N GLU A 73 -0.87 -22.74 -6.72
CA GLU A 73 -0.23 -21.69 -5.91
C GLU A 73 0.21 -20.50 -6.78
N LEU A 74 0.81 -20.77 -7.94
CA LEU A 74 1.24 -19.73 -8.86
C LEU A 74 0.05 -18.95 -9.44
N ASP A 75 -1.03 -19.64 -9.82
CA ASP A 75 -2.24 -19.04 -10.37
C ASP A 75 -2.91 -18.11 -9.33
N ASP A 76 -3.02 -18.56 -8.07
CA ASP A 76 -3.54 -17.75 -6.96
C ASP A 76 -2.68 -16.50 -6.72
N LEU A 77 -1.35 -16.64 -6.73
CA LEU A 77 -0.42 -15.52 -6.56
C LEU A 77 -0.43 -14.54 -7.75
N GLN A 78 -0.77 -15.01 -8.94
CA GLN A 78 -0.98 -14.15 -10.11
C GLN A 78 -2.31 -13.40 -10.03
N ALA A 79 -3.40 -14.07 -9.63
CA ALA A 79 -4.70 -13.43 -9.42
C ALA A 79 -4.61 -12.28 -8.40
N GLU A 80 -3.94 -12.50 -7.27
CA GLU A 80 -3.71 -11.47 -6.25
C GLU A 80 -2.86 -10.30 -6.79
N LEU A 81 -1.90 -10.55 -7.70
CA LEU A 81 -1.16 -9.46 -8.35
C LEU A 81 -2.09 -8.61 -9.22
N TYR A 82 -2.95 -9.25 -10.03
CA TYR A 82 -3.85 -8.56 -10.94
C TYR A 82 -4.83 -7.65 -10.18
N GLU A 83 -5.47 -8.14 -9.13
CA GLU A 83 -6.39 -7.35 -8.30
C GLU A 83 -5.69 -6.11 -7.69
N ARG A 84 -4.45 -6.29 -7.25
CA ARG A 84 -3.65 -5.18 -6.71
C ARG A 84 -3.25 -4.16 -7.77
N MET A 85 -2.96 -4.61 -8.99
CA MET A 85 -2.67 -3.70 -10.11
C MET A 85 -3.92 -2.92 -10.51
N GLU A 86 -5.07 -3.58 -10.59
CA GLU A 86 -6.34 -2.92 -10.90
C GLU A 86 -6.69 -1.84 -9.87
N THR A 87 -6.48 -2.12 -8.57
CA THR A 87 -6.66 -1.12 -7.51
C THR A 87 -5.69 0.06 -7.67
N ALA A 88 -4.42 -0.21 -7.98
CA ALA A 88 -3.42 0.84 -8.15
C ALA A 88 -3.67 1.69 -9.40
N ASP A 89 -4.16 1.08 -10.48
CA ASP A 89 -4.55 1.77 -11.70
C ASP A 89 -5.76 2.67 -11.44
N GLN A 90 -6.75 2.20 -10.68
CA GLN A 90 -7.91 3.01 -10.30
C GLN A 90 -7.50 4.21 -9.42
N ASP A 91 -6.64 3.99 -8.41
CA ASP A 91 -6.09 5.08 -7.58
C ASP A 91 -5.35 6.13 -8.42
N LEU A 92 -4.66 5.70 -9.49
CA LEU A 92 -3.93 6.59 -10.38
C LEU A 92 -4.88 7.39 -11.28
N LEU A 93 -5.94 6.75 -11.79
CA LEU A 93 -6.99 7.41 -12.56
C LEU A 93 -7.72 8.46 -11.73
N ASP A 94 -8.07 8.15 -10.48
CA ASP A 94 -8.75 9.09 -9.58
C ASP A 94 -7.88 10.32 -9.31
N ARG A 95 -6.56 10.14 -9.10
CA ARG A 95 -5.61 11.26 -8.95
C ARG A 95 -5.49 12.12 -10.19
N ILE A 96 -5.54 11.52 -11.38
CA ILE A 96 -5.52 12.28 -12.64
C ILE A 96 -6.79 13.11 -12.76
N ALA A 97 -7.96 12.52 -12.47
CA ALA A 97 -9.24 13.23 -12.51
C ALA A 97 -9.26 14.42 -11.52
N ASP A 98 -8.74 14.24 -10.31
CA ASP A 98 -8.61 15.32 -9.33
C ASP A 98 -7.69 16.45 -9.82
N LEU A 99 -6.58 16.11 -10.47
CA LEU A 99 -5.67 17.10 -11.07
C LEU A 99 -6.33 17.85 -12.24
N GLU A 100 -7.07 17.16 -13.11
CA GLU A 100 -7.80 17.79 -14.22
C GLU A 100 -8.85 18.78 -13.71
N ASN A 101 -9.61 18.41 -12.67
CA ASN A 101 -10.59 19.30 -12.03
C ASN A 101 -9.96 20.50 -11.31
N THR A 102 -8.69 20.38 -10.89
CA THR A 102 -7.98 21.47 -10.20
C THR A 102 -7.27 22.42 -11.17
N VAL A 103 -6.89 21.93 -12.36
CA VAL A 103 -6.12 22.70 -13.36
C VAL A 103 -7.02 23.30 -14.46
N MET A 104 -8.22 22.76 -14.69
CA MET A 104 -9.24 23.36 -15.55
C MET A 104 -10.58 23.52 -14.79
N PRO A 105 -10.84 24.69 -14.17
CA PRO A 105 -12.17 25.04 -13.68
C PRO A 105 -13.13 25.41 -14.83
#